data_AF-A0A1C4WTI8-F1
#
_entry.id   AF-A0A1C4WTI8-F1
#
_cell.length_a   1.000
_cell.length_b   1.000
_cell.length_c   1.000
_cell.angle_alpha   90.00
_cell.angle_beta   90.00
_cell.angle_gamma   90.00
#
_symmetry.space_group_name_H-M   'P 1'
#
loop_
_entity.id
_entity.type
_entity.pdbx_description
1 polymer ?
#
loop_
_entity_poly.entity_id
_entity_poly.type
_entity_poly.pdbx_seq_one_letter_code
_entity_poly.pdbx_strand_id
1 'polypeptide(L)'
;MRIIPFRRLHNRRPERRATCYRSAVYRPLRPWQVRERTFGSTPLGRRGLDPEQVREFLDLVAGDLATVYDALAESRRETDRVKDALRRWQSEQARARAEREQER
;
A
#
# COMPACT_ATOMS: atom_id res chain seq x y z
N MET A 1 -22.92 14.11 43.75
CA MET A 1 -23.53 14.50 42.47
C MET A 1 -22.68 13.90 41.34
N ARG A 2 -23.26 13.06 40.48
CA ARG A 2 -22.57 12.29 39.43
C ARG A 2 -22.45 13.13 38.15
N ILE A 3 -21.24 13.37 37.66
CA ILE A 3 -21.00 13.97 36.34
C ILE A 3 -20.61 12.84 35.40
N ILE A 4 -21.44 12.65 34.37
CA ILE A 4 -21.32 11.63 33.33
C ILE A 4 -20.14 11.99 32.43
N PRO A 5 -19.07 11.18 32.33
CA PRO A 5 -18.05 11.43 31.34
C PRO A 5 -18.64 11.13 29.96
N PHE A 6 -18.53 12.13 29.09
CA PHE A 6 -18.76 12.02 27.65
C PHE A 6 -18.02 10.78 27.14
N ARG A 7 -18.75 9.68 26.93
CA ARG A 7 -18.27 8.55 26.14
C ARG A 7 -18.04 9.10 24.75
N ARG A 8 -16.79 9.48 24.46
CA ARG A 8 -16.28 9.51 23.10
C ARG A 8 -16.52 8.11 22.56
N LEU A 9 -17.60 7.95 21.80
CA LEU A 9 -17.72 6.89 20.83
C LEU A 9 -16.50 7.06 19.93
N HIS A 10 -15.42 6.37 20.28
CA HIS A 10 -14.43 5.99 19.32
C HIS A 10 -15.22 5.16 18.31
N ASN A 11 -15.66 5.85 17.26
CA ASN A 11 -16.18 5.23 16.07
C ASN A 11 -15.11 4.20 15.71
N ARG A 12 -15.41 2.92 16.00
CA ARG A 12 -14.64 1.80 15.50
C ARG A 12 -14.81 1.93 14.00
N ARG A 13 -13.93 2.71 13.37
CA ARG A 13 -13.62 2.49 11.97
C ARG A 13 -13.37 0.99 11.91
N PRO A 14 -14.14 0.22 11.13
CA PRO A 14 -13.76 -1.15 10.92
C PRO A 14 -12.34 -1.02 10.41
N GLU A 15 -11.39 -1.47 11.23
CA GLU A 15 -10.09 -1.84 10.74
C GLU A 15 -10.44 -2.65 9.51
N ARG A 16 -10.15 -2.10 8.33
CA ARG A 16 -9.97 -2.92 7.16
C ARG A 16 -8.79 -3.77 7.57
N ARG A 17 -9.09 -4.85 8.31
CA ARG A 17 -8.23 -5.98 8.53
C ARG A 17 -7.74 -6.22 7.13
N ALA A 18 -6.49 -5.84 6.89
CA ALA A 18 -5.81 -6.22 5.68
C ALA A 18 -5.96 -7.72 5.70
N THR A 19 -6.96 -8.20 4.95
CA THR A 19 -7.32 -9.59 4.90
C THR A 19 -6.03 -10.27 4.56
N CYS A 20 -5.66 -11.18 5.43
CA CYS A 20 -4.44 -11.96 5.51
C CYS A 20 -4.10 -12.77 4.22
N TYR A 21 -4.65 -12.38 3.06
CA TYR A 21 -4.20 -12.76 1.72
C TYR A 21 -2.75 -12.32 1.42
N ARG A 22 -2.18 -11.42 2.24
CA ARG A 22 -0.74 -11.10 2.24
C ARG A 22 0.07 -12.20 2.91
N SER A 23 0.04 -13.41 2.35
CA SER A 23 1.06 -14.41 2.66
C SER A 23 2.36 -13.94 2.03
N ALA A 24 3.47 -13.98 2.78
CA ALA A 24 4.82 -13.70 2.28
C ALA A 24 5.22 -14.61 1.09
N VAL A 25 4.43 -15.65 0.82
CA VAL A 25 4.56 -16.60 -0.29
C VAL A 25 4.01 -16.04 -1.60
N TYR A 26 2.97 -15.20 -1.56
CA TYR A 26 2.44 -14.53 -2.74
C TYR A 26 3.09 -13.16 -2.91
N ARG A 27 4.18 -13.13 -3.68
CA ARG A 27 4.75 -11.87 -4.14
C ARG A 27 3.69 -11.18 -5.02
N PRO A 28 3.24 -9.95 -4.69
CA PRO A 28 2.26 -9.25 -5.49
C PRO A 28 2.72 -9.14 -6.94
N LEU A 29 1.85 -9.49 -7.89
CA LEU A 29 2.16 -9.47 -9.32
C LEU A 29 2.47 -8.05 -9.76
N ARG A 30 3.59 -7.87 -10.48
CA ARG A 30 3.90 -6.61 -11.15
C ARG A 30 3.12 -6.50 -12.46
N PRO A 31 2.76 -5.29 -12.90
CA PRO A 31 2.06 -5.09 -14.18
C PRO A 31 2.75 -5.78 -15.36
N TRP A 32 4.08 -5.69 -15.46
CA TRP A 32 4.85 -6.35 -16.52
C TRP A 32 4.76 -7.88 -16.47
N GLN A 33 4.68 -8.48 -15.27
CA GLN A 33 4.54 -9.94 -15.11
C GLN A 33 3.18 -10.45 -15.59
N VAL A 34 2.16 -9.59 -15.59
CA VAL A 34 0.84 -9.91 -16.12
C VAL A 34 0.86 -9.88 -17.64
N ARG A 35 1.51 -8.88 -18.24
CA ARG A 35 1.65 -8.74 -19.71
C ARG A 35 2.46 -9.89 -20.33
N GLU A 36 3.53 -10.33 -19.66
CA GLU A 36 4.40 -11.40 -20.15
C GLU A 36 3.87 -12.82 -19.86
N ARG A 37 2.70 -12.94 -19.23
CA ARG A 37 2.14 -14.23 -18.85
C ARG A 37 1.68 -15.01 -20.09
N THR A 38 2.38 -16.09 -20.40
CA THR A 38 1.98 -17.01 -21.48
C THR A 38 1.17 -18.17 -20.91
N PHE A 39 0.06 -18.50 -21.57
CA PHE A 39 -0.76 -19.68 -21.27
C PHE A 39 -0.49 -20.78 -22.30
N GLY A 40 -0.43 -22.03 -21.86
CA GLY A 40 -0.30 -23.17 -22.76
C GLY A 40 -1.56 -23.39 -23.59
N SER A 41 -1.38 -23.94 -24.81
CA SER A 41 -2.51 -24.33 -25.65
C SER A 41 -3.35 -25.42 -24.99
N THR A 42 -4.66 -25.35 -25.20
CA THR A 42 -5.59 -26.36 -24.68
C THR A 42 -5.37 -27.70 -25.41
N PRO A 43 -5.42 -28.86 -24.70
CA PRO A 43 -5.31 -30.18 -25.34
C PRO A 43 -6.36 -30.40 -26.43
N LEU A 44 -5.99 -31.16 -27.47
CA LEU A 44 -6.89 -31.53 -28.57
C LEU A 44 -8.20 -32.12 -28.03
N GLY A 45 -9.34 -31.61 -28.51
CA GLY A 45 -10.68 -32.04 -28.09
C GLY A 45 -11.33 -31.22 -26.98
N ARG A 46 -10.66 -30.19 -26.45
CA ARG A 46 -11.28 -29.21 -25.53
C ARG A 46 -11.28 -27.82 -26.14
N ARG A 47 -12.38 -27.07 -25.98
CA ARG A 47 -12.42 -25.64 -26.34
C ARG A 47 -11.65 -24.85 -25.29
N GLY A 48 -10.59 -24.17 -25.73
CA GLY A 48 -9.86 -23.19 -24.92
C GLY A 48 -10.51 -21.80 -24.99
N LEU A 49 -10.00 -20.88 -24.16
CA LEU A 49 -10.28 -19.45 -24.30
C LEU A 49 -9.56 -18.90 -25.54
N ASP A 50 -10.16 -17.88 -26.15
CA ASP A 50 -9.53 -17.14 -27.25
C ASP A 50 -8.26 -16.42 -26.76
N PRO A 51 -7.08 -16.73 -27.32
CA PRO A 51 -5.82 -16.10 -26.93
C PRO A 51 -5.82 -14.57 -27.06
N GLU A 52 -6.57 -14.02 -28.02
CA GLU A 52 -6.68 -12.57 -28.24
C GLU A 52 -7.41 -11.90 -27.08
N GLN A 53 -8.60 -12.41 -26.74
CA GLN A 53 -9.40 -11.89 -25.62
C GLN A 53 -8.69 -12.02 -24.28
N VAL A 54 -7.93 -13.11 -24.10
CA VAL A 54 -7.10 -13.28 -22.90
C VAL A 54 -6.02 -12.21 -22.85
N ARG A 55 -5.32 -11.92 -23.95
CA ARG A 55 -4.32 -10.84 -24.01
C ARG A 55 -4.91 -9.47 -23.69
N GLU A 56 -6.04 -9.12 -24.29
CA GLU A 56 -6.72 -7.85 -24.04
C GLU A 56 -7.09 -7.69 -22.56
N PHE A 57 -7.66 -8.74 -21.97
CA PHE A 57 -7.98 -8.74 -20.54
C PHE A 57 -6.74 -8.57 -19.65
N LEU A 58 -5.64 -9.26 -19.96
CA LEU A 58 -4.39 -9.11 -19.21
C LEU A 58 -3.82 -7.70 -19.33
N ASP A 59 -3.93 -7.06 -20.50
CA ASP A 59 -3.48 -5.68 -20.70
C ASP A 59 -4.28 -4.69 -19.87
N LEU A 60 -5.60 -4.86 -19.77
CA LEU A 60 -6.47 -4.08 -18.88
C LEU A 60 -6.08 -4.28 -17.41
N VAL A 61 -5.94 -5.54 -16.97
CA VAL A 61 -5.54 -5.87 -15.60
C VAL A 61 -4.15 -5.29 -15.27
N ALA A 62 -3.22 -5.35 -16.21
CA ALA A 62 -1.89 -4.76 -16.04
C ALA A 62 -1.97 -3.23 -15.92
N GLY A 63 -2.84 -2.56 -16.69
CA GLY A 63 -3.09 -1.13 -16.58
C GLY A 63 -3.66 -0.73 -15.22
N ASP A 64 -4.65 -1.46 -14.73
CA ASP A 64 -5.24 -1.22 -13.41
C ASP A 64 -4.23 -1.43 -12.28
N LEU A 65 -3.43 -2.50 -12.36
CA LEU A 65 -2.36 -2.75 -11.41
C LEU A 65 -1.33 -1.62 -11.40
N ALA A 66 -0.95 -1.10 -12.57
CA ALA A 66 -0.01 0.02 -12.67
C ALA A 66 -0.56 1.24 -11.93
N THR A 67 -1.82 1.59 -12.20
CA THR A 67 -2.52 2.71 -11.55
C THR A 67 -2.54 2.57 -10.02
N VAL A 68 -2.87 1.37 -9.51
CA VAL A 68 -2.89 1.11 -8.07
C VAL A 68 -1.50 1.22 -7.45
N TYR A 69 -0.45 0.71 -8.13
CA TYR A 69 0.91 0.81 -7.64
C TYR A 69 1.45 2.25 -7.64
N ASP A 70 1.08 3.05 -8.62
CA ASP A 70 1.46 4.47 -8.69
C ASP A 70 0.82 5.27 -7.56
N ALA A 71 -0.47 5.06 -7.29
CA ALA A 71 -1.16 5.67 -6.16
C ALA A 71 -0.53 5.25 -4.82
N LEU A 72 -0.16 3.99 -4.67
CA LEU A 72 0.55 3.49 -3.48
C LEU A 72 1.94 4.11 -3.34
N ALA A 73 2.67 4.28 -4.44
CA ALA A 73 3.98 4.92 -4.44
C ALA A 73 3.86 6.39 -4.00
N GLU A 74 2.86 7.12 -4.47
CA GLU A 74 2.65 8.51 -4.03
C GLU A 74 2.30 8.61 -2.55
N SER A 75 1.39 7.76 -2.06
CA SER A 75 1.05 7.74 -0.62
C SER A 75 2.26 7.45 0.27
N ARG A 76 3.16 6.56 -0.18
CA ARG A 76 4.43 6.29 0.52
C ARG A 76 5.36 7.49 0.51
N ARG A 77 5.51 8.16 -0.63
CA ARG A 77 6.31 9.40 -0.73
C ARG A 77 5.79 10.48 0.21
N GLU A 78 4.48 10.66 0.30
CA GLU A 78 3.88 11.61 1.25
C GLU A 78 4.19 11.23 2.70
N THR A 79 4.07 9.95 3.04
CA THR A 79 4.40 9.45 4.38
C THR A 79 5.88 9.67 4.71
N ASP A 80 6.78 9.45 3.77
CA ASP A 80 8.22 9.63 3.96
C ASP A 80 8.56 11.11 4.15
N ARG A 81 7.94 12.02 3.38
CA ARG A 81 8.08 13.48 3.58
C ARG A 81 7.67 13.91 4.99
N VAL A 82 6.55 13.40 5.49
CA VAL A 82 6.07 13.69 6.86
C VAL A 82 7.06 13.18 7.90
N LYS A 83 7.56 11.95 7.74
CA LYS A 83 8.55 11.36 8.65
C LYS A 83 9.86 12.15 8.65
N ASP A 84 10.31 12.61 7.49
CA ASP A 84 11.53 13.41 7.38
C ASP A 84 11.37 14.78 8.05
N ALA A 85 10.22 15.43 7.87
CA ALA A 85 9.92 16.68 8.58
C ALA A 85 9.92 16.47 10.11
N LEU A 86 9.30 15.39 10.58
CA LEU A 86 9.29 15.05 12.00
C LEU A 86 10.70 14.77 12.53
N ARG A 87 11.53 14.02 11.79
CA ARG A 87 12.91 13.71 12.17
C ARG A 87 13.77 14.98 12.24
N ARG A 88 13.61 15.91 11.29
CA ARG A 88 14.32 17.20 11.32
C ARG A 88 13.94 18.01 12.56
N TRP A 89 12.64 18.16 12.81
CA TRP A 89 12.17 18.87 14.00
C TRP A 89 12.67 18.22 15.31
N GLN A 90 12.63 16.88 15.42
CA GLN A 90 13.17 16.17 16.59
C GLN A 90 14.66 16.43 16.79
N SER A 91 15.43 16.52 15.70
CA SER A 91 16.87 16.81 15.75
C SER A 91 17.14 18.23 16.22
N GLU A 92 16.39 19.21 15.73
CA GLU A 92 16.47 20.61 16.16
C GLU A 92 16.10 20.76 17.64
N GLN A 93 15.06 20.07 18.10
CA GLN A 93 14.67 20.05 19.51
C GLN A 93 15.72 19.40 20.42
N ALA A 94 16.39 18.35 19.97
CA ALA A 94 17.48 17.73 20.72
C ALA A 94 18.67 18.68 20.87
N ARG A 95 19.03 19.40 19.79
CA ARG A 95 20.10 20.41 19.81
C ARG A 95 19.77 21.57 20.76
N ALA A 96 18.56 22.12 20.63
CA ALA A 96 18.13 23.23 21.48
C ALA A 96 18.05 22.85 22.97
N ARG A 97 17.78 21.58 23.31
CA ARG A 97 17.88 21.10 24.70
C ARG A 97 19.33 20.99 25.17
N ALA A 98 20.21 20.42 24.35
CA ALA A 98 21.62 20.27 24.69
C ALA A 98 22.34 21.62 24.86
N GLU A 99 21.95 22.63 24.09
CA GLU A 99 22.46 24.01 24.23
C GLU A 99 22.02 24.63 25.56
N ARG A 100 20.74 24.47 25.95
CA ARG A 100 20.21 24.96 27.24
C ARG A 100 20.81 24.28 28.46
N GLU A 101 21.27 23.04 28.32
CA GLU A 101 21.96 22.30 29.39
C GLU A 101 23.42 22.74 29.54
N GLN A 102 24.06 23.29 28.50
CA GLN A 102 25.43 23.80 28.55
C GLN A 102 25.54 25.23 29.12
N GLU A 103 24.45 26.00 29.09
CA GLU A 103 24.38 27.35 29.65
C GLU A 103 24.03 27.38 31.15
N ARG A 104 23.80 26.21 31.76
CA ARG A 104 23.50 26.03 33.19
C ARG A 104 24.70 25.52 33.97
#